data_AF-A0A1W9L1F8-F1
#
_entry.id   AF-A0A1W9L1F8-F1
#
_cell.length_a   1.000
_cell.length_b   1.000
_cell.length_c   1.000
_cell.angle_alpha   90.00
_cell.angle_beta   90.00
_cell.angle_gamma   90.00
#
_symmetry.space_group_name_H-M   'P 1'
#
loop_
_entity.id
_entity.type
_entity.pdbx_description
1 polymer ?
#
loop_
_entity_poly.entity_id
_entity_poly.type
_entity_poly.pdbx_seq_one_letter_code
_entity_poly.pdbx_strand_id
1 'polypeptide(L)'
;SIYHQELTQRRVAEISSMLGFSFALKWGGRELIKLIPVYGSIISSVSTAATTYALGKTLCAYFSYGLGGDLPDKATFEKIYADELERGQILLRDYFKNKSQFT
;
A
#
# COMPACT_ATOMS: atom_id res chain seq x y z
N SER A 1 21.95 1.50 -31.33
CA SER A 1 22.10 2.66 -30.43
C SER A 1 20.88 3.54 -30.59
N ILE A 2 19.87 3.36 -29.75
CA ILE A 2 18.75 4.30 -29.62
C ILE A 2 18.76 4.61 -28.12
N TYR A 3 19.16 5.85 -27.78
CA TYR A 3 19.54 6.34 -26.45
C TYR A 3 20.97 5.98 -26.02
N HIS A 4 21.87 6.94 -26.25
CA HIS A 4 23.25 7.03 -25.75
C HIS A 4 23.31 7.15 -24.21
N GLN A 5 22.79 6.17 -23.48
CA GLN A 5 22.91 6.11 -22.03
C GLN A 5 23.65 4.83 -21.68
N GLU A 6 24.87 4.97 -21.16
CA GLU A 6 25.67 3.82 -20.74
C GLU A 6 24.87 3.00 -19.71
N LEU A 7 24.68 1.72 -20.00
CA LEU A 7 24.12 0.76 -19.06
C LEU A 7 25.14 0.54 -17.94
N THR A 8 25.26 1.51 -17.04
CA THR A 8 26.05 1.36 -15.82
C THR A 8 25.47 0.18 -15.03
N GLN A 9 26.32 -0.73 -14.53
CA GLN A 9 25.89 -1.90 -13.75
C GLN A 9 24.87 -1.56 -12.65
N ARG A 10 24.98 -0.36 -12.08
CA ARG A 10 24.04 0.19 -11.09
C ARG A 10 22.61 0.37 -11.61
N ARG A 11 22.42 0.88 -12.83
CA ARG A 11 21.08 1.07 -13.43
C ARG A 11 20.43 -0.25 -13.80
N VAL A 12 21.23 -1.23 -14.25
CA VAL A 12 20.76 -2.59 -14.48
C VAL A 12 20.34 -3.26 -13.17
N ALA A 13 21.11 -3.04 -12.08
CA ALA A 13 20.77 -3.53 -10.76
C ALA A 13 19.50 -2.88 -10.17
N GLU A 14 19.30 -1.58 -10.39
CA GLU A 14 18.08 -0.88 -9.98
C GLU A 14 16.84 -1.44 -10.70
N ILE A 15 16.91 -1.59 -12.03
CA ILE A 15 15.80 -2.15 -12.83
C ILE A 15 15.53 -3.61 -12.44
N SER A 16 16.59 -4.43 -12.28
CA SER A 16 16.44 -5.83 -11.90
C SER A 16 15.87 -5.97 -10.49
N SER A 17 16.20 -5.05 -9.57
CA SER A 17 15.65 -5.04 -8.21
C SER A 17 14.17 -4.71 -8.21
N MET A 18 13.71 -3.74 -9.01
CA MET A 18 12.27 -3.41 -9.13
C MET A 18 11.47 -4.57 -9.75
N LEU A 19 12.02 -5.22 -10.78
CA LEU A 19 11.42 -6.38 -11.43
C LEU A 19 11.40 -7.61 -10.50
N GLY A 20 12.51 -7.87 -9.81
CA GLY A 20 12.64 -8.94 -8.82
C GLY A 20 11.69 -8.76 -7.65
N PHE A 21 11.55 -7.53 -7.14
CA PHE A 21 10.59 -7.21 -6.07
C PHE A 21 9.14 -7.44 -6.52
N SER A 22 8.79 -7.05 -7.74
CA SER A 22 7.45 -7.28 -8.31
C SER A 22 7.15 -8.77 -8.46
N PHE A 23 8.13 -9.57 -8.87
CA PHE A 23 7.99 -11.02 -9.00
C PHE A 23 7.91 -11.69 -7.62
N ALA A 24 8.73 -11.27 -6.66
CA ALA A 24 8.69 -11.73 -5.28
C ALA A 24 7.34 -11.43 -4.62
N LEU A 25 6.76 -10.24 -4.82
CA LEU A 25 5.41 -9.91 -4.35
C LEU A 25 4.34 -10.81 -4.98
N LYS A 26 4.44 -11.09 -6.28
CA LYS A 26 3.48 -11.98 -6.97
C LYS A 26 3.56 -13.42 -6.48
N TRP A 27 4.76 -13.94 -6.26
CA TRP A 27 4.97 -15.30 -5.78
C TRP A 27 4.67 -15.44 -4.29
N GLY A 28 5.23 -14.57 -3.46
CA GLY A 28 4.99 -14.53 -2.02
C GLY A 28 3.54 -14.18 -1.67
N GLY A 29 2.87 -13.34 -2.45
CA GLY A 29 1.46 -13.02 -2.26
C GLY A 29 0.54 -14.24 -2.31
N ARG A 30 0.83 -15.21 -3.19
CA ARG A 30 0.06 -16.47 -3.26
C ARG A 30 0.31 -17.39 -2.08
N GLU A 31 1.48 -17.27 -1.47
CA GLU A 31 1.87 -18.03 -0.29
C GLU A 31 1.25 -17.43 0.98
N LEU A 32 1.20 -16.10 1.09
CA LEU A 32 0.47 -15.39 2.13
C LEU A 32 -1.03 -15.76 2.13
N ILE A 33 -1.66 -15.87 0.95
CA ILE A 33 -3.05 -16.32 0.82
C ILE A 33 -3.26 -17.76 1.33
N LYS A 34 -2.24 -18.63 1.25
CA LYS A 34 -2.32 -20.01 1.78
C LYS A 34 -2.00 -20.09 3.28
N LEU A 35 -1.16 -19.19 3.78
CA LEU A 35 -0.77 -19.12 5.19
C LEU A 35 -1.83 -18.46 6.07
N ILE A 36 -2.62 -17.56 5.51
CA ILE A 36 -3.84 -17.07 6.14
C ILE A 36 -4.89 -18.16 5.91
N PRO A 37 -5.23 -19.02 6.88
CA PRO A 37 -6.46 -19.77 6.76
C PRO A 37 -7.53 -18.73 6.46
N VAL A 38 -8.36 -18.95 5.43
CA VAL A 38 -9.43 -18.03 4.98
C VAL A 38 -10.35 -17.55 6.13
N TYR A 39 -10.19 -18.16 7.31
CA TYR A 39 -10.72 -17.89 8.64
C TYR A 39 -9.94 -16.85 9.47
N GLY A 40 -9.52 -15.72 8.89
CA GLY A 40 -9.18 -14.54 9.69
C GLY A 40 -10.45 -13.72 9.86
N SER A 41 -11.15 -13.84 10.99
CA SER A 41 -12.42 -13.16 11.32
C SER A 41 -12.50 -11.77 10.68
N ILE A 42 -13.61 -11.45 10.00
CA ILE A 42 -13.86 -10.23 9.20
C ILE A 42 -13.29 -8.94 9.84
N ILE A 43 -13.27 -8.88 11.17
CA ILE A 43 -12.71 -7.80 11.98
C ILE A 43 -11.19 -7.60 11.74
N SER A 44 -10.40 -8.67 11.67
CA SER A 44 -8.95 -8.60 11.40
C SER A 44 -8.67 -8.15 9.96
N SER A 45 -9.50 -8.59 9.02
CA SER A 45 -9.40 -8.22 7.60
C SER A 45 -9.74 -6.73 7.39
N VAL A 46 -10.77 -6.22 8.07
CA VAL A 46 -11.13 -4.79 8.04
C VAL A 46 -10.00 -3.93 8.58
N SER A 47 -9.46 -4.25 9.75
CA SER A 47 -8.39 -3.46 10.38
C SER A 47 -7.11 -3.44 9.53
N THR A 48 -6.73 -4.59 8.96
CA THR A 48 -5.58 -4.70 8.07
C THR A 48 -5.78 -3.90 6.79
N ALA A 49 -6.95 -4.03 6.15
CA ALA A 49 -7.28 -3.27 4.95
C ALA A 49 -7.34 -1.75 5.22
N ALA A 50 -7.86 -1.34 6.39
CA ALA A 50 -7.91 0.06 6.79
C ALA A 50 -6.51 0.64 7.01
N THR A 51 -5.61 -0.15 7.60
CA THR A 51 -4.20 0.22 7.79
C THR A 51 -3.51 0.47 6.44
N THR A 52 -3.67 -0.46 5.48
CA THR A 52 -3.12 -0.31 4.12
C THR A 52 -3.72 0.89 3.39
N TYR A 53 -5.02 1.12 3.54
CA TYR A 53 -5.71 2.27 2.98
C TYR A 53 -5.12 3.58 3.52
N ALA A 54 -5.05 3.72 4.85
CA ALA A 54 -4.51 4.89 5.51
C ALA A 54 -3.06 5.15 5.11
N LEU A 55 -2.21 4.12 5.09
CA LEU A 55 -0.83 4.22 4.61
C LEU A 55 -0.76 4.77 3.17
N GLY A 56 -1.57 4.24 2.26
CA GLY A 56 -1.63 4.72 0.88
C GLY A 56 -2.05 6.19 0.77
N LYS A 57 -3.08 6.59 1.51
CA LYS A 57 -3.57 7.98 1.55
C LYS A 57 -2.53 8.94 2.10
N THR A 58 -1.86 8.55 3.18
CA THR A 58 -0.79 9.33 3.80
C THR A 58 0.42 9.46 2.86
N LEU A 59 0.76 8.40 2.13
CA LEU A 59 1.82 8.40 1.12
C LEU A 59 1.48 9.31 -0.07
N CYS A 60 0.22 9.28 -0.55
CA CYS A 60 -0.24 10.22 -1.57
C CYS A 60 -0.12 11.67 -1.10
N ALA A 61 -0.48 11.97 0.16
CA ALA A 61 -0.31 13.29 0.73
C ALA A 61 1.18 13.68 0.79
N TYR A 62 2.05 12.79 1.26
CA TYR A 62 3.51 13.00 1.28
C TYR A 62 4.07 13.38 -0.10
N PHE A 63 3.73 12.61 -1.14
CA PHE A 63 4.17 12.95 -2.50
C PHE A 63 3.58 14.26 -3.00
N SER A 64 2.33 14.58 -2.64
CA SER A 64 1.69 15.84 -3.03
C SER A 64 2.41 17.04 -2.43
N TYR A 65 2.75 16.99 -1.13
CA TYR A 65 3.55 18.01 -0.47
C TYR A 65 4.99 18.07 -1.00
N GLY A 66 5.59 16.91 -1.27
CA GLY A 66 6.93 16.82 -1.87
C GLY A 66 7.02 17.45 -3.26
N LEU A 67 5.97 17.34 -4.08
CA LEU A 67 5.87 18.03 -5.36
C LEU A 67 5.68 19.55 -5.21
N GLY A 68 5.08 19.99 -4.10
CA GLY A 68 4.90 21.40 -3.75
C GLY A 68 6.11 22.07 -3.09
N GLY A 69 7.13 21.31 -2.70
CA GLY A 69 8.37 21.81 -2.11
C GLY A 69 8.31 22.15 -0.62
N ASP A 70 7.15 22.00 0.01
CA ASP A 70 6.95 22.25 1.45
C ASP A 70 6.50 20.96 2.13
N LEU A 71 7.46 20.20 2.66
CA LEU A 71 7.17 18.98 3.43
C LEU A 71 6.72 19.39 4.84
N PRO A 72 5.46 19.13 5.22
CA PRO A 72 5.00 19.42 6.56
C PRO A 72 5.68 18.52 7.59
N ASP A 73 5.61 18.93 8.86
CA ASP A 73 6.19 18.18 9.98
C ASP A 73 5.59 16.76 10.09
N LYS A 74 6.35 15.82 10.65
CA LYS A 74 5.95 14.44 10.91
C LYS A 74 4.57 14.34 11.58
N ALA A 75 4.27 15.23 12.53
CA ALA A 75 2.98 15.24 13.23
C ALA A 75 1.78 15.42 12.27
N THR A 76 1.97 16.12 11.16
CA THR A 76 0.93 16.30 10.13
C THR A 76 0.62 14.98 9.44
N PHE A 77 1.64 14.19 9.11
CA PHE A 77 1.46 12.88 8.50
C PHE A 77 0.86 11.86 9.47
N GLU A 78 1.24 11.91 10.75
CA GLU A 78 0.63 11.07 11.79
C GLU A 78 -0.86 11.39 11.95
N LYS A 79 -1.22 12.67 11.90
CA LYS A 79 -2.63 13.10 11.94
C LYS A 79 -3.39 12.64 10.70
N ILE A 80 -2.84 12.83 9.50
CA ILE A 80 -3.45 12.36 8.25
C ILE A 80 -3.64 10.85 8.30
N TYR A 81 -2.64 10.10 8.77
CA TYR A 81 -2.73 8.65 8.91
C TYR A 81 -3.85 8.25 9.88
N ALA A 82 -3.94 8.87 11.05
CA ALA A 82 -4.99 8.58 12.04
C ALA A 82 -6.40 8.86 11.47
N ASP A 83 -6.58 10.02 10.84
CA ASP A 83 -7.86 10.43 10.24
C ASP A 83 -8.28 9.48 9.09
N GLU A 84 -7.33 9.05 8.27
CA GLU A 84 -7.59 8.13 7.16
C GLU A 84 -7.73 6.67 7.62
N LEU A 85 -7.15 6.30 8.76
CA LEU A 85 -7.33 4.99 9.39
C LEU A 85 -8.75 4.85 9.94
N GLU A 86 -9.24 5.86 10.67
CA GLU A 86 -10.61 5.88 11.16
C GLU A 86 -11.61 5.84 10.00
N ARG A 87 -11.42 6.69 8.98
CA ARG A 87 -12.24 6.66 7.75
C ARG A 87 -12.18 5.32 7.05
N GLY A 88 -10.99 4.74 6.90
CA GLY A 88 -10.78 3.44 6.27
C GLY A 88 -11.53 2.33 7.00
N GLN A 89 -11.50 2.30 8.34
CA GLN A 89 -12.22 1.32 9.15
C GLN A 89 -13.74 1.39 8.93
N ILE A 90 -14.31 2.60 8.91
CA ILE A 90 -15.75 2.80 8.67
C ILE A 90 -16.12 2.32 7.26
N LEU A 91 -15.41 2.82 6.24
CA LEU A 91 -15.69 2.49 4.83
C LEU A 91 -15.59 1.00 4.55
N LEU A 92 -14.53 0.35 5.06
CA LEU A 92 -14.30 -1.08 4.83
C LEU A 92 -15.29 -1.93 5.61
N ARG A 93 -15.61 -1.57 6.86
CA ARG A 93 -16.65 -2.23 7.64
C ARG A 93 -17.99 -2.21 6.91
N ASP A 94 -18.38 -1.06 6.37
CA ASP A 94 -19.63 -0.90 5.64
C ASP A 94 -19.61 -1.67 4.31
N TYR A 95 -18.49 -1.65 3.59
CA TYR A 95 -18.28 -2.44 2.38
C TYR A 95 -18.46 -3.95 2.63
N PHE A 96 -17.83 -4.49 3.68
CA PHE A 96 -17.94 -5.91 4.02
C PHE A 96 -19.32 -6.28 4.55
N LYS A 97 -19.96 -5.41 5.35
CA LYS A 97 -21.34 -5.59 5.83
C LYS A 97 -22.35 -5.62 4.68
N ASN A 98 -22.19 -4.76 3.68
CA ASN A 98 -23.05 -4.78 2.49
C ASN A 98 -22.80 -6.01 1.62
N LYS A 99 -21.54 -6.45 1.49
CA LYS A 99 -21.19 -7.64 0.70
C LYS A 99 -21.74 -8.94 1.30
N SER A 100 -21.77 -9.06 2.63
CA SER A 100 -22.33 -10.24 3.31
C SER A 100 -23.86 -10.37 3.22
N GLN A 101 -24.58 -9.33 2.77
CA GLN A 101 -26.03 -9.37 2.55
C GLN A 101 -26.40 -9.96 1.16
N PHE A 102 -25.43 -10.10 0.26
CA PHE A 102 -25.62 -10.60 -1.12
C PHE A 102 -25.00 -12.00 -1.34
N THR A 103 -24.65 -12.73 -0.27
CA THR A 103 -24.19 -14.13 -0.29
C THR A 103 -25.08 -14.94 0.62
#